data_AF-A0A9D2SQM8-F1
#
_entry.id   AF-A0A9D2SQM8-F1
#
_cell.length_a   1.000
_cell.length_b   1.000
_cell.length_c   1.000
_cell.angle_alpha   90.00
_cell.angle_beta   90.00
_cell.angle_gamma   90.00
#
_symmetry.space_group_name_H-M   'P 1'
#
loop_
_entity.id
_entity.type
_entity.pdbx_description
1 polymer ?
#
loop_
_entity_poly.entity_id
_entity_poly.type
_entity_poly.pdbx_seq_one_letter_code
_entity_poly.pdbx_strand_id
1 'polypeptide(L)'
;MRSLKFFAVTLMLWPYLGIALLYVPGDVVPSIAFFLYLLLTAAVYGINIINACRWKGEARQLAFWNMLIKLAHIPFHLILFLVGLVFLLAMVVPALLFVSPILIVIFSVISYLLLLTSSAYGVNAIVRGKTGGALSTKAAIVLGILHFLFVTDLISAIIVFVKLRGRRS
;
A
#
# COMPACT_ATOMS: atom_id res chain seq x y z
N MET A 1 12.00 -10.70 -14.72
CA MET A 1 12.25 -9.57 -13.79
C MET A 1 11.57 -8.26 -14.19
N ARG A 2 11.52 -7.89 -15.49
CA ARG A 2 10.96 -6.58 -15.93
C ARG A 2 9.50 -6.33 -15.53
N SER A 3 8.63 -7.34 -15.60
CA SER A 3 7.20 -7.16 -15.28
C SER A 3 6.94 -6.86 -13.80
N LEU A 4 7.54 -7.58 -12.85
CA LEU A 4 7.37 -7.30 -11.41
C LEU A 4 7.76 -5.86 -11.04
N LYS A 5 8.89 -5.38 -11.59
CA LYS A 5 9.36 -4.02 -11.35
C LYS A 5 8.37 -2.98 -11.84
N PHE A 6 7.85 -3.17 -13.05
CA PHE A 6 6.86 -2.27 -13.65
C PHE A 6 5.62 -2.14 -12.75
N PHE A 7 5.02 -3.26 -12.36
CA PHE A 7 3.83 -3.24 -11.49
C PHE A 7 4.10 -2.58 -10.13
N ALA A 8 5.23 -2.91 -9.50
CA ALA A 8 5.62 -2.31 -8.22
C ALA A 8 5.84 -0.79 -8.33
N VAL A 9 6.51 -0.31 -9.38
CA VAL A 9 6.72 1.13 -9.60
C VAL A 9 5.40 1.84 -9.89
N THR A 10 4.54 1.26 -10.72
CA THR A 10 3.20 1.80 -10.97
C THR A 10 2.43 1.96 -9.67
N LEU A 11 2.46 0.95 -8.79
CA LEU A 11 1.78 0.99 -7.49
C LEU A 11 2.38 2.05 -6.53
N MET A 12 3.69 2.30 -6.58
CA MET A 12 4.33 3.36 -5.80
C MET A 12 3.86 4.75 -6.23
N LEU A 13 3.78 4.99 -7.53
CA LEU A 13 3.46 6.30 -8.10
C LEU A 13 1.96 6.60 -8.13
N TRP A 14 1.12 5.57 -8.19
CA TRP A 14 -0.33 5.70 -8.38
C TRP A 14 -1.01 6.66 -7.39
N PRO A 15 -0.76 6.61 -6.06
CA PRO A 15 -1.42 7.51 -5.11
C PRO A 15 -1.07 8.98 -5.34
N TYR A 16 0.15 9.25 -5.81
CA TYR A 16 0.63 10.59 -6.10
C TYR A 16 0.00 11.16 -7.38
N LEU A 17 -0.33 10.31 -8.34
CA LEU A 17 -1.09 10.72 -9.53
C LEU A 17 -2.49 11.22 -9.14
N GLY A 18 -3.15 10.54 -8.19
CA GLY A 18 -4.42 10.98 -7.64
C GLY A 18 -4.36 12.37 -7.01
N ILE A 19 -3.28 12.67 -6.28
CA ILE A 19 -3.04 14.02 -5.74
C ILE A 19 -2.82 15.02 -6.87
N ALA A 20 -2.01 14.69 -7.87
CA ALA A 20 -1.73 15.59 -9.00
C ALA A 20 -2.99 15.96 -9.79
N LEU A 21 -3.94 15.02 -9.93
CA LEU A 21 -5.24 15.26 -10.58
C LEU A 21 -6.08 16.32 -9.86
N LEU A 22 -5.92 16.51 -8.54
CA LEU A 22 -6.62 17.55 -7.78
C LEU A 22 -6.14 18.97 -8.12
N TYR A 23 -4.96 19.12 -8.73
CA TYR A 23 -4.37 20.42 -9.07
C TYR A 23 -4.57 20.80 -10.55
N VAL A 24 -5.24 19.96 -11.35
CA VAL A 24 -5.49 20.25 -12.77
C VAL A 24 -6.66 21.25 -12.88
N PRO A 25 -6.45 22.45 -13.46
CA PRO A 25 -7.50 23.44 -13.62
C PRO A 25 -8.51 23.04 -14.71
N GLY A 26 -9.81 23.21 -14.45
CA GLY A 26 -10.86 23.09 -15.47
C GLY A 26 -12.24 22.73 -14.92
N ASP A 27 -13.28 23.40 -15.41
CA ASP A 27 -14.62 23.41 -14.81
C ASP A 27 -15.55 22.26 -15.24
N VAL A 28 -15.10 21.34 -16.12
CA VAL A 28 -15.96 20.22 -16.63
C VAL A 28 -15.21 18.89 -16.86
N VAL A 29 -13.88 18.94 -16.99
CA VAL A 29 -12.99 17.77 -17.05
C VAL A 29 -12.80 17.00 -15.71
N PRO A 30 -13.12 17.51 -14.50
CA PRO A 30 -12.82 16.79 -13.25
C PRO A 30 -13.60 15.50 -13.08
N SER A 31 -14.91 15.48 -13.40
CA SER A 31 -15.78 14.36 -13.00
C SER A 31 -15.46 13.08 -13.77
N ILE A 32 -15.37 13.15 -15.10
CA ILE A 32 -15.06 11.98 -15.94
C ILE A 32 -13.64 11.49 -15.66
N ALA A 33 -12.66 12.39 -15.54
CA ALA A 33 -11.29 12.04 -15.21
C ALA A 33 -11.18 11.39 -13.82
N PHE A 34 -11.95 11.88 -12.84
CA PHE A 34 -12.02 11.33 -11.49
C PHE A 34 -12.66 9.92 -11.47
N PHE A 35 -13.80 9.74 -12.13
CA PHE A 35 -14.43 8.41 -12.25
C PHE A 35 -13.52 7.42 -13.00
N LEU A 36 -12.86 7.86 -14.06
CA LEU A 36 -11.88 7.06 -14.78
C LEU A 36 -10.70 6.70 -13.89
N TYR A 37 -10.18 7.65 -13.11
CA TYR A 37 -9.11 7.40 -12.14
C TYR A 37 -9.53 6.40 -11.06
N LEU A 38 -10.75 6.47 -10.54
CA LEU A 38 -11.28 5.50 -9.58
C LEU A 38 -11.34 4.09 -10.18
N LEU A 39 -11.86 3.97 -11.40
CA LEU A 39 -11.95 2.68 -12.10
C LEU A 39 -10.55 2.12 -12.40
N LEU A 40 -9.63 2.95 -12.86
CA LEU A 40 -8.24 2.58 -13.08
C LEU A 40 -7.53 2.21 -11.77
N THR A 41 -7.85 2.84 -10.65
CA THR A 41 -7.29 2.50 -9.33
C THR A 41 -7.64 1.07 -8.94
N ALA A 42 -8.92 0.68 -9.09
CA ALA A 42 -9.35 -0.68 -8.83
C ALA A 42 -8.62 -1.68 -9.75
N ALA A 43 -8.48 -1.36 -11.03
CA ALA A 43 -7.76 -2.20 -11.99
C ALA A 43 -6.26 -2.33 -11.63
N VAL A 44 -5.58 -1.21 -11.34
CA VAL A 44 -4.16 -1.19 -10.97
C VAL A 44 -3.93 -2.01 -9.71
N TYR A 45 -4.76 -1.86 -8.68
CA TYR A 45 -4.60 -2.61 -7.43
C TYR A 45 -4.86 -4.10 -7.64
N GLY A 46 -5.95 -4.46 -8.32
CA GLY A 46 -6.29 -5.84 -8.63
C GLY A 46 -5.20 -6.55 -9.45
N ILE A 47 -4.72 -5.91 -10.52
CA ILE A 47 -3.65 -6.46 -11.36
C ILE A 47 -2.35 -6.63 -10.55
N ASN A 48 -2.02 -5.67 -9.67
CA ASN A 48 -0.85 -5.76 -8.81
C ASN A 48 -0.92 -6.94 -7.85
N ILE A 49 -2.07 -7.16 -7.20
CA ILE A 49 -2.29 -8.30 -6.30
C ILE A 49 -2.16 -9.61 -7.09
N ILE A 50 -2.82 -9.72 -8.24
CA ILE A 50 -2.75 -10.91 -9.09
C ILE A 50 -1.30 -11.17 -9.53
N ASN A 51 -0.58 -10.15 -9.95
CA ASN A 51 0.81 -10.27 -10.36
C ASN A 51 1.73 -10.69 -9.21
N ALA A 52 1.54 -10.14 -8.00
CA ALA A 52 2.26 -10.54 -6.80
C ALA A 52 2.04 -12.03 -6.47
N CYS A 53 0.79 -12.51 -6.59
CA CYS A 53 0.43 -13.91 -6.35
C CYS A 53 0.95 -14.86 -7.44
N ARG A 54 0.92 -14.45 -8.71
CA ARG A 54 1.36 -15.29 -9.84
C ARG A 54 2.87 -15.28 -10.06
N TRP A 55 3.59 -14.33 -9.44
CA TRP A 55 5.03 -14.21 -9.62
C TRP A 55 5.77 -15.46 -9.11
N LYS A 56 6.47 -16.15 -10.01
CA LYS A 56 7.22 -17.38 -9.68
C LYS A 56 8.70 -17.18 -9.32
N GLY A 57 9.19 -15.93 -9.33
CA GLY A 57 10.60 -15.65 -9.04
C GLY A 57 10.98 -15.75 -7.57
N GLU A 58 12.20 -15.28 -7.28
CA GLU A 58 12.86 -15.36 -5.98
C GLU A 58 12.10 -14.58 -4.88
N ALA A 59 11.91 -15.21 -3.71
CA ALA A 59 11.19 -14.61 -2.57
C ALA A 59 11.84 -13.30 -2.09
N ARG A 60 13.17 -13.21 -2.19
CA ARG A 60 13.94 -12.01 -1.84
C ARG A 60 13.56 -10.80 -2.69
N GLN A 61 13.31 -11.00 -3.99
CA GLN A 61 12.90 -9.91 -4.87
C GLN A 61 11.50 -9.39 -4.47
N LEU A 62 10.55 -10.29 -4.14
CA LEU A 62 9.23 -9.89 -3.64
C LEU A 62 9.33 -9.09 -2.34
N ALA A 63 10.16 -9.54 -1.39
CA ALA A 63 10.38 -8.84 -0.13
C ALA A 63 11.01 -7.45 -0.31
N PHE A 64 11.95 -7.33 -1.25
CA PHE A 64 12.56 -6.03 -1.59
C PHE A 64 11.53 -5.06 -2.16
N TRP A 65 10.73 -5.50 -3.13
CA TRP A 65 9.68 -4.64 -3.72
C TRP A 65 8.58 -4.30 -2.72
N ASN A 66 8.18 -5.24 -1.86
CA ASN A 66 7.26 -4.98 -0.76
C ASN A 66 7.77 -3.86 0.16
N MET A 67 9.05 -3.94 0.56
CA MET A 67 9.68 -2.92 1.40
C MET A 67 9.72 -1.55 0.71
N LEU A 68 10.10 -1.50 -0.57
CA LEU A 68 10.11 -0.24 -1.32
C LEU A 68 8.72 0.37 -1.49
N ILE A 69 7.69 -0.45 -1.76
CA ILE A 69 6.30 0.02 -1.92
C ILE A 69 5.84 0.66 -0.62
N LYS A 70 6.04 -0.03 0.51
CA LYS A 70 5.67 0.49 1.83
C LYS A 70 6.41 1.77 2.17
N LEU A 71 7.73 1.82 1.93
CA LEU A 71 8.54 3.02 2.15
C LEU A 71 8.04 4.20 1.30
N ALA A 72 7.68 3.96 0.04
CA ALA A 72 7.14 4.97 -0.85
C ALA A 72 5.72 5.42 -0.46
N HIS A 73 4.94 4.59 0.24
CA HIS A 73 3.59 4.96 0.71
C HIS A 73 3.59 5.69 2.05
N ILE A 74 4.68 5.65 2.84
CA ILE A 74 4.76 6.35 4.14
C ILE A 74 4.43 7.85 4.04
N PRO A 75 5.03 8.64 3.12
CA PRO A 75 4.74 10.07 3.04
C PRO A 75 3.26 10.32 2.74
N PHE A 76 2.69 9.53 1.83
CA PHE A 76 1.27 9.61 1.47
C PHE A 76 0.36 9.30 2.67
N HIS A 77 0.64 8.22 3.40
CA HIS A 77 -0.06 7.83 4.61
C HIS A 77 0.03 8.89 5.72
N LEU A 78 1.21 9.48 5.91
CA LEU A 78 1.44 10.55 6.87
C LEU A 78 0.62 11.80 6.52
N ILE A 79 0.59 12.19 5.24
CA ILE A 79 -0.23 13.31 4.76
C ILE A 79 -1.71 13.03 5.04
N LEU A 80 -2.23 11.85 4.67
CA LEU A 80 -3.63 11.49 4.95
C LEU A 80 -3.95 11.53 6.44
N PHE A 81 -3.04 11.05 7.29
CA PHE A 81 -3.20 11.11 8.75
C PHE A 81 -3.25 12.56 9.25
N LEU A 82 -2.33 13.43 8.82
CA LEU A 82 -2.30 14.84 9.21
C LEU A 82 -3.55 15.58 8.74
N VAL A 83 -4.00 15.34 7.50
CA VAL A 83 -5.24 15.91 6.96
C VAL A 83 -6.45 15.42 7.78
N GLY A 84 -6.51 14.13 8.09
CA GLY A 84 -7.54 13.57 8.96
C GLY A 84 -7.55 14.20 10.36
N LEU A 85 -6.37 14.46 10.94
CA LEU A 85 -6.25 15.15 12.22
C LEU A 85 -6.76 16.59 12.15
N VAL A 86 -6.46 17.32 11.07
CA VAL A 86 -7.02 18.67 10.85
C VAL A 86 -8.54 18.63 10.78
N PHE A 87 -9.13 17.68 10.05
CA PHE A 87 -10.58 17.51 9.98
C PHE A 87 -11.18 17.16 11.34
N LEU A 88 -10.50 16.34 12.15
CA LEU A 88 -10.92 16.03 13.51
C LEU A 88 -10.95 17.28 14.41
N LEU A 89 -9.88 18.09 14.36
CA LEU A 89 -9.81 19.33 15.13
C LEU A 89 -10.81 20.39 14.63
N ALA A 90 -11.13 20.37 13.34
CA ALA A 90 -12.08 21.30 12.73
C ALA A 90 -13.56 20.97 13.02
N MET A 91 -13.87 19.84 13.68
CA MET A 91 -15.23 19.47 14.09
C MET A 91 -15.87 20.46 15.09
N VAL A 92 -15.09 21.40 15.63
CA VAL A 92 -15.61 22.55 16.40
C VAL A 92 -16.50 23.47 15.57
N VAL A 93 -16.40 23.42 14.23
CA VAL A 93 -17.26 24.15 13.31
C VAL A 93 -18.53 23.32 13.02
N PRO A 94 -19.76 23.85 13.25
CA PRO A 94 -20.99 23.08 13.10
C PRO A 94 -21.17 22.41 11.72
N ALA A 95 -20.76 23.09 10.64
CA ALA A 95 -20.82 22.55 9.29
C ALA A 95 -19.92 21.32 9.08
N LEU A 96 -18.85 21.18 9.87
CA LEU A 96 -17.85 20.11 9.75
C LEU A 96 -18.12 18.91 10.66
N LEU A 97 -19.12 18.99 11.54
CA LEU A 97 -19.44 17.95 12.51
C LEU A 97 -19.84 16.62 11.84
N PHE A 98 -20.51 16.70 10.68
CA PHE A 98 -20.91 15.52 9.89
C PHE A 98 -20.00 15.25 8.69
N VAL A 99 -19.42 16.29 8.09
CA VAL A 99 -18.56 16.14 6.91
C VAL A 99 -17.20 15.52 7.29
N SER A 100 -16.61 15.97 8.40
CA SER A 100 -15.27 15.53 8.81
C SER A 100 -15.20 14.02 9.11
N PRO A 101 -16.14 13.41 9.88
CA PRO A 101 -16.12 11.96 10.10
C PRO A 101 -16.22 11.16 8.81
N ILE A 102 -17.06 11.60 7.85
CA ILE A 102 -17.23 10.93 6.55
C ILE A 102 -15.90 10.96 5.78
N LEU A 103 -15.24 12.12 5.72
CA LEU A 103 -13.95 12.26 5.04
C LEU A 103 -12.84 11.43 5.72
N ILE A 104 -12.79 11.42 7.06
CA ILE A 104 -11.84 10.60 7.82
C ILE A 104 -12.03 9.11 7.52
N VAL A 105 -13.27 8.63 7.44
CA VAL A 105 -13.57 7.24 7.06
C VAL A 105 -13.09 6.97 5.63
N ILE A 106 -13.36 7.86 4.67
CA ILE A 106 -12.89 7.72 3.29
C ILE A 106 -11.36 7.64 3.22
N PHE A 107 -10.64 8.55 3.90
CA PHE A 107 -9.17 8.52 3.94
C PHE A 107 -8.64 7.25 4.59
N SER A 108 -9.31 6.77 5.64
CA SER A 108 -8.96 5.51 6.31
C SER A 108 -9.13 4.31 5.38
N VAL A 109 -10.22 4.26 4.62
CA VAL A 109 -10.47 3.21 3.61
C VAL A 109 -9.41 3.25 2.52
N ILE A 110 -9.09 4.42 1.96
CA ILE A 110 -8.04 4.58 0.95
C ILE A 110 -6.69 4.08 1.48
N SER A 111 -6.34 4.51 2.69
CA SER A 111 -5.11 4.12 3.37
C SER A 111 -5.04 2.60 3.58
N TYR A 112 -6.15 1.98 3.97
CA TYR A 112 -6.24 0.54 4.19
C TYR A 112 -6.18 -0.27 2.89
N LEU A 113 -6.82 0.20 1.81
CA LEU A 113 -6.74 -0.46 0.49
C LEU A 113 -5.31 -0.47 -0.05
N LEU A 114 -4.56 0.62 0.16
CA LEU A 114 -3.14 0.71 -0.17
C LEU A 114 -2.31 -0.28 0.65
N LEU A 115 -2.58 -0.35 1.96
CA LEU A 115 -1.94 -1.31 2.85
C LEU A 115 -2.19 -2.74 2.37
N LEU A 116 -3.44 -3.12 2.12
CA LEU A 116 -3.82 -4.46 1.63
C LEU A 116 -3.10 -4.83 0.34
N THR A 117 -3.02 -3.89 -0.60
CA THR A 117 -2.40 -4.13 -1.91
C THR A 117 -0.89 -4.33 -1.78
N SER A 118 -0.22 -3.56 -0.92
CA SER A 118 1.20 -3.78 -0.62
C SER A 118 1.43 -5.08 0.15
N SER A 119 0.58 -5.42 1.12
CA SER A 119 0.72 -6.61 1.96
C SER A 119 0.56 -7.93 1.18
N ALA A 120 -0.10 -7.92 0.02
CA ALA A 120 -0.09 -9.07 -0.91
C ALA A 120 1.34 -9.45 -1.38
N TYR A 121 2.22 -8.46 -1.56
CA TYR A 121 3.63 -8.72 -1.88
C TYR A 121 4.38 -9.31 -0.68
N GLY A 122 4.14 -8.78 0.53
CA GLY A 122 4.72 -9.27 1.78
C GLY A 122 4.31 -10.69 2.15
N VAL A 123 3.02 -11.00 2.09
CA VAL A 123 2.47 -12.34 2.38
C VAL A 123 3.03 -13.38 1.42
N ASN A 124 3.07 -13.09 0.11
CA ASN A 124 3.67 -14.00 -0.87
C ASN A 124 5.17 -14.24 -0.64
N ALA A 125 5.91 -13.20 -0.22
CA ALA A 125 7.31 -13.35 0.15
C ALA A 125 7.49 -14.25 1.39
N ILE A 126 6.62 -14.11 2.41
CA ILE A 126 6.63 -14.92 3.62
C ILE A 126 6.32 -16.40 3.31
N VAL A 127 5.27 -16.67 2.54
CA VAL A 127 4.86 -18.03 2.15
C VAL A 127 5.99 -18.75 1.41
N ARG A 128 6.67 -18.04 0.49
CA ARG A 128 7.79 -18.60 -0.28
C ARG A 128 9.07 -18.75 0.55
N GLY A 129 9.35 -17.80 1.44
CA GLY A 129 10.45 -17.90 2.39
C GLY A 129 10.29 -19.07 3.36
N LYS A 130 9.05 -19.42 3.71
CA LYS A 130 8.72 -20.63 4.48
C LYS A 130 8.97 -21.91 3.67
N THR A 131 8.47 -22.00 2.44
CA THR A 131 8.68 -23.18 1.59
C THR A 131 10.15 -23.39 1.21
N GLY A 132 10.96 -22.33 1.17
CA GLY A 132 12.42 -22.40 0.99
C GLY A 132 13.22 -22.60 2.28
N GLY A 133 12.59 -22.86 3.43
CA GLY A 133 13.27 -23.13 4.71
C GLY A 133 13.97 -21.92 5.36
N ALA A 134 13.73 -20.71 4.86
CA ALA A 134 14.32 -19.46 5.38
C ALA A 134 13.54 -18.85 6.55
N LEU A 135 12.27 -19.22 6.73
CA LEU A 135 11.40 -18.73 7.80
C LEU A 135 10.71 -19.89 8.54
N SER A 136 10.73 -19.86 9.88
CA SER A 136 9.97 -20.81 10.69
C SER A 136 8.47 -20.50 10.66
N THR A 137 7.63 -21.53 10.85
CA THR A 137 6.16 -21.40 10.81
C THR A 137 5.63 -20.34 11.78
N LYS A 138 6.18 -20.29 13.00
CA LYS A 138 5.81 -19.27 14.01
C LYS A 138 6.18 -17.86 13.55
N ALA A 139 7.37 -17.68 12.97
CA ALA A 139 7.80 -16.37 12.46
C ALA A 139 6.94 -15.92 11.27
N ALA A 140 6.55 -16.83 10.38
CA ALA A 140 5.69 -16.52 9.24
C ALA A 140 4.29 -16.04 9.67
N ILE A 141 3.71 -16.67 10.70
CA ILE A 141 2.39 -16.29 11.23
C ILE A 141 2.46 -14.90 11.87
N VAL A 142 3.44 -14.66 12.74
CA VAL A 142 3.61 -13.35 13.42
C VAL A 142 3.86 -12.23 12.41
N LEU A 143 4.74 -12.45 11.42
CA LEU A 143 5.06 -11.46 10.39
C LEU A 143 3.87 -11.20 9.44
N GLY A 144 3.05 -12.22 9.18
CA GLY A 144 1.81 -12.10 8.42
C GLY A 144 0.76 -11.26 9.15
N ILE A 145 0.54 -11.51 10.45
CA ILE A 145 -0.38 -10.71 11.27
C ILE A 145 0.09 -9.25 11.36
N LEU A 146 1.40 -9.03 11.57
CA LEU A 146 1.97 -7.69 11.64
C LEU A 146 1.82 -6.88 10.33
N HIS A 147 1.67 -7.54 9.18
CA HIS A 147 1.46 -6.90 7.86
C HIS A 147 0.05 -6.27 7.70
N PHE A 148 -0.84 -6.49 8.66
CA PHE A 148 -2.18 -5.88 8.69
C PHE A 148 -2.29 -4.73 9.69
N LEU A 149 -1.21 -4.42 10.43
CA LEU A 149 -1.17 -3.37 11.44
C LEU A 149 -0.24 -2.23 10.97
N PHE A 150 -0.82 -1.05 10.74
CA PHE A 150 -0.20 0.08 10.03
C PHE A 150 1.24 0.44 10.46
N VAL A 151 1.49 0.52 11.77
CA VAL A 151 2.81 0.91 12.32
C VAL A 151 3.82 -0.23 12.26
N THR A 152 3.36 -1.47 12.45
CA THR A 152 4.24 -2.65 12.51
C THR A 152 4.49 -3.30 11.15
N ASP A 153 3.70 -2.93 10.15
CA ASP A 153 3.74 -3.45 8.80
C ASP A 153 5.06 -3.12 8.09
N LEU A 154 5.56 -1.88 8.24
CA LEU A 154 6.89 -1.49 7.74
C LEU A 154 8.02 -2.28 8.43
N ILE A 155 7.94 -2.39 9.76
CA ILE A 155 8.94 -3.11 10.56
C ILE A 155 8.97 -4.59 10.13
N SER A 156 7.80 -5.19 9.93
CA SER A 156 7.66 -6.56 9.43
C SER A 156 8.28 -6.74 8.04
N ALA A 157 8.02 -5.81 7.11
CA ALA A 157 8.61 -5.84 5.77
C ALA A 157 10.15 -5.74 5.80
N ILE A 158 10.70 -4.86 6.65
CA ILE A 158 12.16 -4.72 6.84
C ILE A 158 12.75 -6.01 7.41
N ILE A 159 12.14 -6.59 8.45
CA ILE A 159 12.61 -7.85 9.06
C ILE A 159 12.59 -8.99 8.05
N VAL A 160 11.52 -9.11 7.25
CA VAL A 160 11.41 -10.12 6.17
C VAL A 160 12.53 -9.93 5.15
N PHE A 161 12.79 -8.70 4.71
CA PHE A 161 13.87 -8.41 3.76
C PHE A 161 15.25 -8.76 4.32
N VAL A 162 15.55 -8.36 5.56
CA VAL A 162 16.84 -8.64 6.22
C VAL A 162 17.06 -10.14 6.39
N LYS A 163 16.04 -10.89 6.84
CA LYS A 163 16.13 -12.36 7.00
C LYS A 163 16.37 -13.07 5.67
N LEU A 164 15.71 -12.61 4.59
CA LEU A 164 15.90 -13.19 3.25
C LEU A 164 17.20 -12.73 2.58
N ARG A 165 17.79 -11.60 2.99
CA ARG A 165 19.10 -11.13 2.51
C ARG A 165 20.27 -11.88 3.14
N GLY A 166 20.12 -12.32 4.41
CA GLY A 166 21.17 -12.99 5.18
C GLY A 166 21.46 -14.44 4.78
N ARG A 167 20.53 -15.12 4.08
CA ARG A 167 20.78 -16.45 3.51
C ARG A 167 20.97 -16.33 1.99
N ARG A 168 22.22 -16.30 1.53
CA ARG A 168 22.56 -16.60 0.13
C ARG A 168 22.15 -18.06 -0.12
N SER A 169 21.14 -18.28 -0.96
CA SER A 169 21.05 -19.50 -1.77
C SER A 169 21.41 -19.12 -3.19
#